data_AF-A0A7C7CLE3-F1
#
_entry.id   AF-A0A7C7CLE3-F1
#
_cell.length_a   1.000
_cell.length_b   1.000
_cell.length_c   1.000
_cell.angle_alpha   90.00
_cell.angle_beta   90.00
_cell.angle_gamma   90.00
#
_symmetry.space_group_name_H-M   'P 1'
#
loop_
_entity.id
_entity.type
_entity.pdbx_description
1 polymer ?
#
loop_
_entity_poly.entity_id
_entity_poly.type
_entity_poly.pdbx_seq_one_letter_code
_entity_poly.pdbx_strand_id
1 'polypeptide(L)'
;MDLNNKLTQYLSAFGAISFVVVILFEYIIMPMYTRHNTGQYLMDVQGKTLEEAIAMIEAEDFRAIVSDTMYTNKVAEGIVVDQYPKPNMKVKTGRTVRL
;
A
#
# COMPACT_ATOMS: atom_id res chain seq x y z
N MET A 1 -31.24 -34.88 33.16
CA MET A 1 -30.91 -33.58 32.52
C MET A 1 -30.05 -33.89 31.31
N ASP A 2 -30.72 -33.95 30.16
CA ASP A 2 -30.34 -34.75 28.99
C ASP A 2 -29.07 -34.28 28.29
N LEU A 3 -28.26 -35.25 27.84
CA LEU A 3 -27.02 -35.06 27.11
C LEU A 3 -27.17 -34.10 25.91
N ASN A 4 -28.34 -34.11 25.27
CA ASN A 4 -28.70 -33.23 24.16
C ASN A 4 -28.64 -31.74 24.54
N ASN A 5 -29.06 -31.38 25.75
CA ASN A 5 -29.04 -29.98 26.20
C ASN A 5 -27.60 -29.48 26.40
N LYS A 6 -26.70 -30.35 26.90
CA LYS A 6 -25.28 -30.01 27.05
C LYS A 6 -24.59 -29.89 25.68
N LEU A 7 -24.92 -30.78 24.73
CA LEU A 7 -24.37 -30.71 23.38
C LEU A 7 -24.81 -29.41 22.67
N THR A 8 -26.09 -29.04 22.77
CA THR A 8 -26.59 -27.76 22.23
C THR A 8 -25.89 -26.56 22.86
N GLN A 9 -25.61 -26.59 24.17
CA GLN A 9 -24.87 -25.53 24.86
C GLN A 9 -23.41 -25.43 24.40
N TYR A 10 -22.72 -26.55 24.16
CA TYR A 10 -21.35 -26.51 23.64
C TYR A 10 -21.28 -26.00 22.20
N LEU A 11 -22.22 -26.42 21.35
CA LEU A 11 -22.31 -25.94 19.97
C LEU A 11 -22.63 -24.45 19.91
N SER A 12 -23.55 -23.96 20.74
CA SER A 12 -23.86 -22.53 20.80
C SER A 12 -22.69 -21.71 21.35
N ALA A 13 -21.99 -22.18 22.38
CA ALA A 13 -20.79 -21.53 22.91
C ALA A 13 -19.66 -21.49 21.86
N PHE A 14 -19.40 -22.60 21.17
CA PHE A 14 -18.40 -22.64 20.09
C PHE A 14 -18.77 -21.69 18.95
N GLY A 15 -20.03 -21.69 18.52
CA GLY A 15 -20.52 -20.76 17.50
C GLY A 15 -20.36 -19.30 17.90
N ALA A 16 -20.71 -18.95 19.15
CA ALA A 16 -20.54 -17.61 19.67
C ALA A 16 -19.06 -17.17 19.72
N ILE A 17 -18.16 -18.03 20.20
CA ILE A 17 -16.73 -17.74 20.26
C ILE A 17 -16.16 -17.58 18.84
N SER A 18 -16.48 -18.49 17.93
CA SER A 18 -16.04 -18.41 16.53
C SER A 18 -16.50 -17.12 15.88
N PHE A 19 -17.75 -16.72 16.10
CA PHE A 19 -18.30 -15.47 15.57
C PHE A 19 -17.55 -14.24 16.10
N VAL A 20 -17.25 -14.19 17.40
CA VAL A 20 -16.45 -13.11 17.99
C VAL A 20 -15.05 -13.06 17.37
N VAL A 21 -14.40 -14.21 17.18
CA VAL A 21 -13.07 -14.29 16.57
C VAL A 21 -13.09 -13.77 15.14
N VAL A 22 -14.10 -14.15 14.34
CA VAL A 22 -14.25 -13.66 12.96
C VAL A 22 -14.42 -12.14 12.93
N ILE A 23 -15.25 -11.57 13.81
CA ILE A 23 -15.42 -10.10 13.91
C ILE A 23 -14.10 -9.42 14.28
N LEU A 24 -13.38 -9.93 15.29
CA LEU A 24 -12.08 -9.37 15.67
C LEU A 24 -11.08 -9.42 14.52
N PHE A 25 -11.07 -10.51 13.76
CA PHE A 25 -10.18 -10.67 12.62
C PHE A 25 -10.50 -9.68 11.49
N GLU A 26 -11.75 -9.60 11.07
CA GLU A 26 -12.22 -8.74 9.98
C GLU A 26 -12.05 -7.24 10.29
N TYR A 27 -12.38 -6.81 11.52
CA TYR A 27 -12.44 -5.39 11.84
C TYR A 27 -11.19 -4.83 12.51
N ILE A 28 -10.34 -5.67 13.11
CA ILE A 28 -9.14 -5.21 13.84
C ILE A 28 -7.86 -5.73 13.18
N ILE A 29 -7.74 -7.05 13.04
CA ILE A 29 -6.48 -7.68 12.60
C ILE A 29 -6.22 -7.36 11.11
N MET A 30 -7.22 -7.56 10.26
CA MET A 30 -7.09 -7.35 8.81
C MET A 30 -6.80 -5.89 8.42
N PRO A 31 -7.50 -4.87 8.97
CA PRO A 31 -7.21 -3.48 8.64
C PRO A 31 -5.83 -3.04 9.12
N MET A 32 -5.40 -3.51 10.30
CA MET A 32 -4.06 -3.24 10.84
C MET A 32 -2.97 -3.86 9.97
N TYR A 33 -3.12 -5.14 9.58
CA TYR A 33 -2.14 -5.85 8.77
C TYR A 33 -2.02 -5.29 7.34
N THR A 34 -3.16 -5.03 6.70
CA THR A 34 -3.19 -4.53 5.31
C THR A 34 -2.80 -3.05 5.20
N ARG A 35 -2.66 -2.34 6.33
CA ARG A 35 -2.51 -0.88 6.39
C ARG A 35 -3.64 -0.20 5.60
N HIS A 36 -4.86 -0.60 5.90
CA HIS A 36 -6.04 -0.04 5.25
C HIS A 36 -6.05 1.49 5.48
N ASN A 37 -6.21 2.27 4.41
CA ASN A 37 -6.18 3.75 4.36
C ASN A 37 -4.82 4.48 4.40
N THR A 38 -3.66 3.83 4.43
CA THR A 38 -2.35 4.55 4.43
C THR A 38 -1.84 4.89 3.02
N GLY A 39 -2.74 5.19 2.08
CA GLY A 39 -2.36 5.52 0.70
C GLY A 39 -2.17 7.02 0.54
N GLN A 40 -1.05 7.43 -0.04
CA GLN A 40 -0.70 8.81 -0.41
C GLN A 40 -0.73 8.94 -1.93
N TYR A 41 -1.10 10.12 -2.42
CA TYR A 41 -1.08 10.42 -3.85
C TYR A 41 0.35 10.68 -4.28
N LEU A 42 0.77 10.04 -5.38
CA LEU A 42 2.12 10.21 -5.89
C LEU A 42 2.27 11.56 -6.60
N MET A 43 3.33 12.30 -6.29
CA MET A 43 3.67 13.53 -6.98
C MET A 43 4.10 13.31 -8.43
N ASP A 44 3.98 14.36 -9.25
CA ASP A 44 4.53 14.39 -10.60
C ASP A 44 5.97 14.92 -10.56
N VAL A 45 6.91 14.08 -11.01
CA VAL A 45 8.33 14.42 -11.10
C VAL A 45 8.84 14.46 -12.55
N GLN A 46 7.96 14.24 -13.53
CA GLN A 46 8.33 14.28 -14.94
C GLN A 46 8.76 15.71 -15.32
N GLY A 47 9.78 15.81 -16.18
CA GLY A 47 10.33 17.09 -16.64
C GLY A 47 11.28 17.80 -15.66
N LYS A 48 11.50 17.23 -14.47
CA LYS A 48 12.48 17.74 -13.49
C LYS A 48 13.83 17.07 -13.68
N THR A 49 14.86 17.65 -13.08
CA THR A 49 16.17 17.01 -13.02
C THR A 49 16.10 15.76 -12.16
N LEU A 50 16.95 14.77 -12.46
CA LEU A 50 17.00 13.52 -11.70
C LEU A 50 17.25 13.78 -10.20
N GLU A 51 18.13 14.71 -9.87
CA GLU A 51 18.44 15.08 -8.48
C GLU A 51 17.22 15.68 -7.75
N GLU A 52 16.52 16.62 -8.39
CA GLU A 52 15.29 17.20 -7.83
C GLU A 52 14.19 16.14 -7.66
N ALA A 53 14.03 15.26 -8.66
CA ALA A 53 13.04 14.20 -8.62
C ALA A 53 13.29 13.22 -7.46
N ILE A 54 14.54 12.79 -7.26
CA ILE A 54 14.92 11.92 -6.15
C ILE A 54 14.64 12.61 -4.81
N ALA A 55 15.07 13.86 -4.63
CA ALA A 55 14.88 14.60 -3.39
C ALA A 55 13.40 14.77 -3.03
N MET A 56 12.56 15.07 -4.02
CA MET A 56 11.12 15.19 -3.83
C MET A 56 10.45 13.85 -3.46
N ILE A 57 10.80 12.76 -4.15
CA ILE A 57 10.25 11.43 -3.88
C ILE A 57 10.62 10.97 -2.47
N GLU A 58 11.88 11.14 -2.08
CA GLU A 58 12.37 10.73 -0.76
C GLU A 58 11.80 11.60 0.37
N ALA A 59 11.50 12.87 0.11
CA ALA A 59 10.83 13.75 1.06
C ALA A 59 9.39 13.31 1.40
N GLU A 60 8.73 12.56 0.51
CA GLU A 60 7.40 11.98 0.73
C GLU A 60 7.43 10.50 1.20
N ASP A 61 8.55 10.05 1.78
CA ASP A 61 8.74 8.67 2.26
C ASP A 61 8.57 7.59 1.17
N PHE A 62 8.82 7.95 -0.10
CA PHE A 62 8.97 7.00 -1.19
C PHE A 62 10.45 6.75 -1.48
N ARG A 63 10.74 5.74 -2.31
CA ARG A 63 12.12 5.43 -2.74
C ARG A 63 12.24 5.67 -4.23
N ALA A 64 13.20 6.46 -4.68
CA ALA A 64 13.47 6.63 -6.10
C ALA A 64 14.49 5.59 -6.59
N ILE A 65 14.27 5.01 -7.76
CA ILE A 65 15.29 4.26 -8.50
C ILE A 65 15.27 4.66 -9.97
N VAL A 66 16.44 4.80 -10.58
CA VAL A 66 16.55 4.89 -12.04
C VAL A 66 16.43 3.49 -12.60
N SER A 67 15.37 3.24 -13.36
CA SER A 67 15.05 1.93 -13.91
C SER A 67 15.55 1.77 -15.34
N ASP A 68 15.55 2.86 -16.12
CA ASP A 68 15.99 2.86 -17.51
C ASP A 68 16.48 4.25 -17.92
N THR A 69 17.27 4.32 -18.98
CA THR A 69 17.72 5.56 -19.61
C THR A 69 17.44 5.48 -21.10
N MET A 70 16.77 6.49 -21.66
CA MET A 70 16.48 6.53 -23.10
C MET A 70 17.20 7.66 -23.81
N TYR A 71 17.61 7.43 -25.05
CA TYR A 71 18.15 8.47 -25.91
C TYR A 71 17.04 9.24 -26.60
N THR A 72 17.02 10.56 -26.42
CA THR A 72 16.04 11.45 -27.05
C THR A 72 16.63 12.83 -27.29
N ASN A 73 16.14 13.51 -28.33
CA ASN A 73 16.48 14.91 -28.64
C ASN A 73 15.43 15.89 -28.11
N LYS A 74 14.39 15.40 -27.41
CA LYS A 74 13.26 16.21 -26.94
C LYS A 74 13.53 16.92 -25.61
N VAL A 75 14.35 16.32 -24.76
CA VAL A 75 14.69 16.84 -23.43
C VAL A 75 16.20 16.84 -23.23
N ALA A 76 16.67 17.69 -22.32
CA ALA A 76 18.06 17.71 -21.91
C ALA A 76 18.44 16.42 -21.15
N GLU A 77 19.73 16.11 -21.12
CA GLU A 77 20.27 15.01 -20.33
C GLU A 77 19.96 15.20 -18.84
N GLY A 78 19.70 14.08 -18.14
CA GLY A 78 19.41 14.10 -16.71
C GLY A 78 17.99 14.56 -16.36
N ILE A 79 17.10 14.72 -17.32
CA ILE A 79 15.68 15.02 -17.09
C ILE A 79 14.87 13.72 -17.02
N VAL A 80 13.99 13.62 -16.01
CA VAL A 80 13.05 12.51 -15.88
C VAL A 80 12.01 12.58 -16.98
N VAL A 81 11.96 11.54 -17.81
CA VAL A 81 11.01 11.46 -18.94
C VAL A 81 9.73 10.73 -18.55
N ASP A 82 9.85 9.64 -17.80
CA ASP A 82 8.70 8.86 -17.32
C ASP A 82 8.83 8.54 -15.83
N GLN A 83 7.69 8.26 -15.22
CA GLN A 83 7.65 7.72 -13.87
C GLN A 83 6.65 6.56 -13.78
N TYR A 84 6.98 5.59 -12.93
CA TYR A 84 6.08 4.52 -12.54
C TYR A 84 6.15 4.22 -11.04
N PRO A 85 5.05 4.19 -10.29
CA PRO A 85 3.66 4.40 -10.72
C PRO A 85 3.37 5.80 -11.29
N LYS A 86 2.25 5.96 -12.01
CA LYS A 86 1.92 7.24 -12.65
C LYS A 86 1.61 8.31 -11.61
N PRO A 87 1.82 9.60 -11.95
CA PRO A 87 1.46 10.70 -11.05
C PRO A 87 0.00 10.64 -10.63
N ASN A 88 -0.32 11.16 -9.45
CA ASN A 88 -1.65 11.21 -8.86
C ASN A 88 -2.31 9.83 -8.64
N MET A 89 -1.54 8.73 -8.75
CA MET A 89 -1.99 7.44 -8.27
C MET A 89 -1.89 7.36 -6.75
N LYS A 90 -2.90 6.79 -6.11
CA LYS A 90 -2.86 6.48 -4.67
C LYS A 90 -2.00 5.24 -4.44
N VAL A 91 -0.84 5.43 -3.83
CA VAL A 91 0.14 4.38 -3.55
C VAL A 91 0.40 4.30 -2.05
N LYS A 92 0.76 3.12 -1.55
CA LYS A 92 1.16 2.98 -0.13
C LYS A 92 2.52 3.64 0.08
N THR A 93 2.73 4.27 1.22
CA THR A 93 4.03 4.85 1.62
C THR A 93 5.14 3.79 1.63
N GLY A 94 6.38 4.21 1.38
CA GLY A 94 7.55 3.32 1.33
C GLY A 94 7.67 2.50 0.03
N ARG A 95 6.83 2.78 -0.96
CA ARG A 95 6.93 2.16 -2.30
C ARG A 95 8.06 2.79 -3.10
N THR A 96 8.57 2.00 -4.04
CA THR A 96 9.58 2.45 -4.99
C THR A 96 8.94 3.08 -6.22
N VAL A 97 9.36 4.29 -6.55
CA VAL A 97 9.08 5.00 -7.79
C VAL A 97 10.24 4.76 -8.75
N ARG A 98 9.92 4.30 -9.95
CA ARG A 98 10.85 4.04 -11.03
C ARG A 98 10.86 5.25 -11.95
N LEU A 99 12.05 5.78 -12.19
CA LEU A 99 12.36 6.87 -13.10
C LEU A 99 13.04 6.35 -14.35
#